data_AF-A0A946NGA0-F1
#
_entry.id   AF-A0A946NGA0-F1
#
_cell.length_a   1.000
_cell.length_b   1.000
_cell.length_c   1.000
_cell.angle_alpha   90.00
_cell.angle_beta   90.00
_cell.angle_gamma   90.00
#
_symmetry.space_group_name_H-M   'P 1'
#
loop_
_entity.id
_entity.type
_entity.pdbx_description
1 polymer ?
#
loop_
_entity_poly.entity_id
_entity_poly.type
_entity_poly.pdbx_seq_one_letter_code
_entity_poly.pdbx_strand_id
1 'polypeptide(L)' 'TDFEKGFIRAEIVGYDDYIAGNGEQGAKDAGKWRLEGKDYIVKDGDVIHFRFNV' A
#
# COMPACT_ATOMS: atom_id res chain seq x y z
N THR A 1 -14.26 -3.21 16.27
CA THR A 1 -14.46 -2.69 14.89
C THR A 1 -13.73 -1.38 14.80
N ASP A 2 -12.40 -1.48 14.80
CA ASP A 2 -11.48 -0.37 15.04
C ASP A 2 -10.79 0.07 13.73
N PHE A 3 -10.92 -0.76 12.69
CA PHE A 3 -10.43 -0.49 11.33
C PHE A 3 -11.11 0.70 10.67
N GLU A 4 -12.40 0.97 10.92
CA GLU A 4 -13.09 2.15 10.37
C GLU A 4 -12.75 3.46 11.09
N LYS A 5 -12.33 3.39 12.37
CA LYS A 5 -12.03 4.59 13.17
C LYS A 5 -10.55 4.96 13.19
N GLY A 6 -9.65 3.98 13.02
CA GLY A 6 -8.20 4.17 13.07
C GLY A 6 -7.48 4.15 11.72
N PHE A 7 -8.19 3.99 10.60
CA PHE A 7 -7.58 4.02 9.28
C PHE A 7 -7.07 5.42 8.96
N ILE A 8 -5.75 5.57 8.86
CA ILE A 8 -5.13 6.82 8.40
C ILE A 8 -4.96 6.77 6.89
N ARG A 9 -4.30 5.72 6.39
CA ARG A 9 -3.92 5.56 4.98
C ARG A 9 -3.48 4.13 4.68
N ALA A 10 -3.62 3.73 3.42
CA ALA A 10 -3.04 2.51 2.88
C ALA A 10 -1.90 2.85 1.92
N GLU A 11 -0.75 2.23 2.12
CA GLU A 11 0.34 2.24 1.16
C GLU A 11 0.15 1.04 0.23
N ILE A 12 -0.01 1.28 -1.07
CA ILE A 12 -0.28 0.26 -2.08
C ILE A 12 0.84 0.26 -3.11
N VAL A 13 1.26 -0.94 -3.48
CA VAL A 13 2.21 -1.19 -4.56
C VAL A 13 1.75 -2.40 -5.36
N GLY A 14 1.82 -2.34 -6.68
CA GLY A 14 1.49 -3.49 -7.51
C GLY A 14 2.53 -4.61 -7.34
N TYR A 15 2.10 -5.86 -7.42
CA TYR A 15 2.98 -7.03 -7.29
C TYR A 15 4.17 -6.97 -8.27
N ASP A 16 3.92 -6.61 -9.52
CA ASP A 16 4.96 -6.51 -10.55
C ASP A 16 6.02 -5.46 -10.16
N ASP A 17 5.58 -4.31 -9.66
CA ASP A 17 6.46 -3.25 -9.17
C ASP A 17 7.21 -3.65 -7.88
N TYR A 18 6.57 -4.43 -7.00
CA TYR A 18 7.19 -4.97 -5.79
C TYR A 18 8.29 -5.97 -6.12
N ILE A 19 8.05 -6.86 -7.08
CA ILE A 19 9.03 -7.84 -7.56
C ILE A 19 10.15 -7.13 -8.33
N ALA A 20 9.82 -6.20 -9.24
CA ALA A 20 10.80 -5.41 -9.97
C ALA A 20 11.71 -4.59 -9.04
N GLY A 21 11.15 -4.08 -7.94
CA GLY A 21 11.86 -3.36 -6.89
C GLY A 21 12.67 -4.26 -5.94
N ASN A 22 12.72 -5.58 -6.13
CA ASN A 22 13.32 -6.52 -5.17
C ASN A 22 12.84 -6.31 -3.73
N GLY A 23 11.55 -6.02 -3.57
CA GLY A 23 10.90 -5.79 -2.29
C GLY A 23 10.54 -4.33 -2.03
N GLU A 24 10.21 -4.07 -0.77
CA GLU A 24 9.59 -2.83 -0.31
C GLU A 24 10.46 -1.59 -0.52
N GLN A 25 11.77 -1.69 -0.24
CA GLN A 25 12.68 -0.55 -0.40
C GLN A 25 12.84 -0.14 -1.86
N GLY A 26 13.07 -1.08 -2.78
CA GLY A 26 13.30 -0.71 -4.18
C GLY A 26 12.02 -0.27 -4.89
N ALA A 27 10.84 -0.78 -4.50
CA ALA A 27 9.58 -0.24 -5.01
C ALA A 27 9.31 1.19 -4.52
N LYS A 28 9.75 1.52 -3.30
CA LYS A 28 9.69 2.87 -2.74
C LYS A 28 10.67 3.82 -3.42
N ASP A 29 11.91 3.38 -3.65
CA ASP A 29 12.92 4.15 -4.37
C ASP A 29 12.55 4.39 -5.84
N ALA A 30 11.92 3.40 -6.48
CA ALA A 30 11.38 3.49 -7.83
C ALA A 30 10.13 4.39 -7.94
N GLY A 31 9.63 4.96 -6.84
CA GLY A 31 8.45 5.82 -6.82
C GLY A 31 7.15 5.09 -7.15
N LYS A 32 7.13 3.76 -7.05
CA LYS A 32 5.95 2.92 -7.31
C LYS A 32 5.06 2.74 -6.07
N TRP A 33 5.51 3.27 -4.94
CA TRP A 33 4.81 3.24 -3.67
C TRP A 33 3.74 4.33 -3.62
N ARG A 34 2.47 3.92 -3.71
CA ARG A 34 1.32 4.83 -3.76
C ARG A 34 0.65 4.90 -2.41
N LEU A 35 0.15 6.08 -2.05
CA LEU A 35 -0.58 6.31 -0.82
C LEU A 35 -2.04 6.51 -1.21
N GLU A 36 -2.87 5.53 -0.93
CA GLU A 36 -4.29 5.65 -1.22
C GLU A 36 -5.13 5.71 0.06
N GLY A 37 -6.26 6.40 -0.07
CA GLY A 37 -7.26 6.53 0.97
C GLY A 37 -8.29 5.40 0.93
N LYS A 38 -9.32 5.58 1.75
CA LYS A 38 -10.45 4.65 1.92
C LYS A 38 -11.29 4.39 0.64
N ASP A 39 -11.18 5.25 -0.37
CA ASP A 39 -11.93 5.17 -1.63
C ASP A 39 -11.21 4.33 -2.69
N TYR A 40 -10.03 3.79 -2.39
CA TYR A 40 -9.29 2.98 -3.35
C TYR A 40 -9.89 1.60 -3.51
N ILE A 41 -10.16 1.24 -4.78
CA ILE A 41 -10.56 -0.11 -5.15
C ILE A 41 -9.30 -0.93 -5.37
N VAL A 42 -9.04 -1.81 -4.41
CA VAL A 42 -7.94 -2.78 -4.47
C VAL A 42 -8.05 -3.63 -5.73
N LYS A 43 -6.94 -3.79 -6.43
CA LYS A 43 -6.83 -4.69 -7.58
C LYS A 43 -6.11 -5.97 -7.19
N ASP A 44 -6.38 -7.02 -7.96
CA ASP A 44 -5.68 -8.28 -7.81
C ASP A 44 -4.17 -8.08 -8.00
N GLY A 45 -3.38 -8.62 -7.07
CA GLY A 45 -1.94 -8.43 -7.04
C GLY A 45 -1.47 -7.12 -6.39
N ASP A 46 -2.32 -6.32 -5.77
CA ASP A 46 -1.83 -5.21 -4.96
C ASP A 46 -1.28 -5.69 -3.61
N VAL A 47 -0.06 -5.27 -3.30
CA VAL A 47 0.56 -5.42 -1.99
C VAL A 47 0.22 -4.17 -1.18
N ILE A 48 -0.41 -4.36 -0.02
CA ILE A 48 -0.95 -3.26 0.78
C ILE A 48 -0.34 -3.27 2.17
N HIS A 49 0.22 -2.13 2.56
CA HIS A 49 0.65 -1.84 3.91
C HIS A 49 -0.32 -0.83 4.55
N PHE A 50 -1.16 -1.32 5.45
CA PHE A 50 -2.12 -0.47 6.16
C PHE A 50 -1.46 0.22 7.34
N ARG A 51 -1.61 1.56 7.44
CA ARG A 51 -1.23 2.31 8.64
C ARG A 51 -2.46 2.63 9.48
N PHE A 52 -2.44 2.12 10.70
CA PHE A 52 -3.40 2.44 11.75
C PHE A 52 -2.74 3.33 12.79
N ASN A 53 -3.46 4.32 13.31
CA ASN A 53 -3.08 4.92 14.59
C ASN A 53 -3.68 4.06 15.69
N VAL A 54 -2.89 3.68 16.69
CA VAL A 54 -3.41 3.14 17.96
C VAL A 54 -3.64 4.28 18.94
#